data_AF-D0P398-F1
#
_entry.id   AF-D0P398-F1
#
_cell.length_a   1.000
_cell.length_b   1.000
_cell.length_c   1.000
_cell.angle_alpha   90.00
_cell.angle_beta   90.00
_cell.angle_gamma   90.00
#
_symmetry.space_group_name_H-M   'P 1'
#
loop_
_entity.id
_entity.type
_entity.pdbx_description
1 polymer ?
#
loop_
_entity_poly.entity_id
_entity_poly.type
_entity_poly.pdbx_seq_one_letter_code
_entity_poly.pdbx_strand_id
1 'polypeptide(L)'
;MRLLLLVVALLGVTAVFAADLKLQLDADQPVAVTLADGTTRELTAAEFETLATERAKEQATIQTKDDDETVEWKHQELNEIQAKDPQFALLIDLAKRAFQEIQRHGYAQGYALAGFSEQEAKQTSADYYAELVLRAKKEPSSGVAAKTGTGSRKVEKEGEETPLSYEVQLLLDAKKRFSVVAAWELSEKEPPRGQKKKRMMRLSIQPTAALMEREAKRDQGKPAVAMWLLAGGMAMVAAGVLVMYNTRNPSPTPKPRRRSSDVWELKND
;
A
#
# COMPACT_ATOMS: atom_id res chain seq x y z
N MET A 1 14.94 -4.33 45.61
CA MET A 1 15.44 -2.94 45.49
C MET A 1 16.74 -2.76 44.71
N ARG A 2 17.55 -3.79 44.43
CA ARG A 2 18.78 -3.64 43.61
C ARG A 2 18.56 -3.64 42.09
N LEU A 3 17.48 -4.29 41.61
CA LEU A 3 17.16 -4.33 40.17
C LEU A 3 16.55 -3.01 39.66
N LEU A 4 15.83 -2.29 40.53
CA LEU A 4 15.14 -1.05 40.18
C LEU A 4 16.13 0.12 40.02
N LEU A 5 17.21 0.12 40.80
CA LEU A 5 18.32 1.08 40.66
C LEU A 5 19.11 0.89 39.36
N LEU A 6 19.20 -0.35 38.86
CA LEU A 6 19.94 -0.65 37.63
C LEU A 6 19.15 -0.25 36.37
N VAL A 7 17.81 -0.32 36.43
CA VAL A 7 16.93 0.13 35.34
C VAL A 7 16.81 1.66 35.29
N VAL A 8 16.82 2.35 36.43
CA VAL A 8 16.90 3.83 36.44
C VAL A 8 18.27 4.32 36.00
N ALA A 9 19.36 3.59 36.32
CA ALA A 9 20.70 3.91 35.82
C ALA A 9 20.85 3.70 34.31
N LEU A 10 20.16 2.71 33.70
CA LEU A 10 20.18 2.51 32.25
C LEU A 10 19.25 3.47 31.48
N LEU A 11 18.14 3.91 32.08
CA LEU A 11 17.21 4.84 31.44
C LEU A 11 17.63 6.31 31.56
N GLY A 12 18.52 6.63 32.52
CA GLY A 12 19.05 7.99 32.72
C GLY A 12 20.11 8.46 31.70
N VAL A 13 20.59 7.59 30.80
CA VAL A 13 21.67 7.93 29.84
C VAL A 13 21.13 8.38 28.47
N THR A 14 19.81 8.33 28.23
CA THR A 14 19.24 8.66 26.89
C THR A 14 18.58 10.03 26.80
N ALA A 15 18.71 10.87 27.83
CA ALA A 15 18.03 12.16 27.90
C ALA A 15 18.93 13.33 28.33
N VAL A 16 20.20 13.38 27.89
CA VAL A 16 21.01 14.61 27.92
C VAL A 16 22.02 14.58 26.75
N PHE A 17 21.58 14.86 25.53
CA PHE A 17 22.47 15.33 24.44
C PHE A 17 21.68 16.29 23.52
N ALA A 18 21.18 17.36 24.12
CA ALA A 18 20.84 18.61 23.44
C ALA A 18 21.53 19.79 24.17
N ALA A 19 22.77 19.55 24.62
CA ALA A 19 23.64 20.55 25.20
C ALA A 19 24.99 20.40 24.49
N ASP A 20 25.39 21.47 23.79
CA ASP A 20 26.75 21.76 23.33
C ASP A 20 27.68 20.56 23.23
N LEU A 21 27.52 19.77 22.17
CA LEU A 21 28.57 18.82 21.77
C LEU A 21 29.66 19.64 21.07
N LYS A 22 30.40 20.42 21.87
CA LYS A 22 31.69 20.98 21.50
C LYS A 22 32.64 19.79 21.38
N LEU A 23 32.55 19.12 20.23
CA LEU A 23 33.46 18.03 19.84
C LEU A 23 34.86 18.63 19.91
N GLN A 24 35.60 18.30 20.97
CA GLN A 24 37.03 18.56 21.04
C GLN A 24 37.68 17.63 20.02
N LEU A 25 37.70 18.05 18.76
CA LEU A 25 38.51 17.42 17.73
C LEU A 25 39.97 17.66 18.09
N ASP A 26 40.72 16.58 18.22
CA ASP A 26 42.17 16.62 18.37
C ASP A 26 42.76 17.19 17.06
N ALA A 27 43.63 18.21 17.16
CA ALA A 27 44.05 19.02 16.01
C ALA A 27 44.79 18.22 14.92
N ASP A 28 45.29 17.02 15.25
CA ASP A 28 46.09 16.17 14.37
C ASP A 28 45.32 14.99 13.75
N GLN A 29 44.01 14.84 13.99
CA GLN A 29 43.22 13.75 13.38
C GLN A 29 42.43 14.23 12.14
N PRO A 30 42.70 13.65 10.94
CA PRO A 30 41.91 13.94 9.75
C PRO A 30 40.50 13.37 9.87
N VAL A 31 39.50 14.19 9.57
CA VAL A 31 38.08 13.83 9.58
C VAL A 31 37.65 13.52 8.15
N ALA A 32 37.23 12.28 7.89
CA ALA A 32 36.69 11.89 6.60
C ALA A 32 35.25 12.41 6.45
N VAL A 33 35.04 13.35 5.53
CA VAL A 33 33.72 13.89 5.20
C VAL A 33 33.28 13.33 3.85
N THR A 34 32.08 12.76 3.80
CA THR A 34 31.44 12.31 2.57
C THR A 34 30.73 13.48 1.88
N LEU A 35 31.18 13.81 0.67
CA LEU A 35 30.59 14.86 -0.17
C LEU A 35 29.33 14.34 -0.87
N ALA A 36 28.50 15.26 -1.35
CA ALA A 36 27.23 14.94 -2.03
C ALA A 36 27.40 14.05 -3.28
N ASP A 37 28.59 14.08 -3.88
CA ASP A 37 28.96 13.27 -5.05
C ASP A 37 29.42 11.84 -4.66
N GLY A 38 29.28 11.45 -3.39
CA GLY A 38 29.62 10.12 -2.89
C GLY A 38 31.11 9.90 -2.65
N THR A 39 31.95 10.92 -2.82
CA THR A 39 33.40 10.85 -2.58
C THR A 39 33.74 11.18 -1.13
N THR A 40 34.66 10.42 -0.54
CA THR A 40 35.20 10.67 0.80
C THR A 40 36.44 11.56 0.69
N ARG A 41 36.41 12.73 1.34
CA ARG A 41 37.57 13.61 1.45
C ARG A 41 37.98 13.72 2.92
N GLU A 42 39.26 13.48 3.19
CA GLU A 42 39.85 13.72 4.50
C GLU A 42 40.13 15.22 4.64
N LEU A 43 39.53 15.84 5.66
CA LEU A 43 39.68 17.26 5.99
C LEU A 43 40.32 17.38 7.37
N THR A 44 41.18 18.37 7.55
CA THR A 44 41.75 18.66 8.87
C THR A 44 40.69 19.23 9.81
N ALA A 45 40.86 19.09 11.12
CA ALA A 45 39.88 19.57 12.12
C ALA A 45 39.53 21.06 11.97
N ALA A 46 40.51 21.91 11.60
CA ALA A 46 40.30 23.34 11.36
C ALA A 46 39.49 23.62 10.08
N GLU A 47 39.68 22.83 9.02
CA GLU A 47 38.89 22.92 7.79
C GLU A 47 37.45 22.42 8.02
N PHE A 48 37.27 21.43 8.90
CA PHE A 48 35.95 20.98 9.29
C PHE A 48 35.20 22.03 10.11
N GLU A 49 35.83 22.69 11.09
CA GLU A 49 35.18 23.74 11.87
C GLU A 49 34.80 24.96 11.02
N THR A 50 35.66 25.35 10.06
CA THR A 50 35.34 26.43 9.12
C THR A 50 34.18 26.04 8.20
N LEU A 51 34.17 24.83 7.64
CA LEU A 51 33.04 24.35 6.83
C LEU A 51 31.75 24.16 7.65
N ALA A 52 31.85 23.70 8.90
CA ALA A 52 30.70 23.54 9.78
C ALA A 52 30.12 24.90 10.17
N THR A 53 30.96 25.90 10.43
CA THR A 53 30.51 27.27 10.74
C THR A 53 29.97 27.99 9.51
N GLU A 54 30.52 27.77 8.32
CA GLU A 54 29.94 28.25 7.06
C GLU A 54 28.59 27.60 6.77
N ARG A 55 28.49 26.26 6.88
CA ARG A 55 27.23 25.52 6.74
C ARG A 55 26.17 25.95 7.75
N ALA A 56 26.56 26.16 9.01
CA ALA A 56 25.66 26.62 10.06
C ALA A 56 25.17 28.05 9.78
N LYS A 57 26.06 28.92 9.27
CA LYS A 57 25.68 30.26 8.80
C LYS A 57 24.73 30.18 7.61
N GLU A 58 25.03 29.38 6.58
CA GLU A 58 24.16 29.18 5.41
C GLU A 58 22.78 28.61 5.80
N GLN A 59 22.73 27.62 6.70
CA GLN A 59 21.46 27.12 7.23
C GLN A 59 20.70 28.17 8.04
N ALA A 60 21.40 29.00 8.82
CA ALA A 60 20.77 30.10 9.54
C ALA A 60 20.21 31.15 8.57
N THR A 61 20.88 31.43 7.43
CA THR A 61 20.37 32.33 6.39
C THR A 61 19.16 31.76 5.64
N ILE A 62 19.09 30.44 5.48
CA ILE A 62 17.91 29.77 4.88
C ILE A 62 16.73 29.80 5.86
N GLN A 63 16.96 29.51 7.14
CA GLN A 63 15.91 29.57 8.17
C GLN A 63 15.38 31.00 8.42
N THR A 64 16.23 32.03 8.29
CA THR A 64 15.79 33.43 8.41
C THR A 64 15.14 33.98 7.14
N LYS A 65 15.36 33.35 5.97
CA LYS A 65 14.61 33.68 4.74
C LYS A 65 13.22 33.06 4.71
N ASP A 66 13.01 31.92 5.36
CA ASP A 66 11.68 31.28 5.46
C ASP A 66 10.69 32.06 6.34
N ASP A 67 11.16 32.98 7.20
CA ASP A 67 10.29 33.85 8.00
C ASP A 67 9.74 35.07 7.21
N ASP A 68 10.32 35.39 6.05
CA ASP A 68 9.96 36.55 5.21
C ASP A 68 9.50 36.18 3.78
N GLU A 69 9.50 34.89 3.42
CA GLU A 69 8.73 34.43 2.26
C GLU A 69 7.25 34.46 2.61
N THR A 70 6.62 35.62 2.39
CA THR A 70 5.16 35.72 2.34
C THR A 70 4.68 34.66 1.35
N VAL A 71 4.07 33.59 1.85
CA VAL A 71 3.42 32.56 1.06
C VAL A 71 2.37 33.25 0.18
N GLU A 72 2.75 33.59 -1.05
CA GLU A 72 1.86 34.24 -2.00
C GLU A 72 0.80 33.21 -2.41
N TRP A 73 -0.41 33.38 -1.89
CA TRP A 73 -1.57 32.61 -2.31
C TRP A 73 -1.90 32.95 -3.76
N LYS A 74 -1.40 32.14 -4.68
CA LYS A 74 -1.70 32.27 -6.11
C LYS A 74 -2.97 31.49 -6.42
N HIS A 75 -4.03 32.22 -6.77
CA HIS A 75 -5.19 31.62 -7.41
C HIS A 75 -4.80 31.25 -8.85
N GLN A 76 -4.91 29.98 -9.21
CA GLN A 76 -4.69 29.49 -10.57
C GLN A 76 -5.86 28.62 -10.98
N GLU A 77 -6.34 28.82 -12.22
CA GLU A 77 -7.39 28.00 -12.78
C GLU A 77 -6.84 26.62 -13.21
N LEU A 78 -7.73 25.61 -13.25
CA LEU A 78 -7.33 24.25 -13.65
C LEU A 78 -6.72 24.21 -15.06
N ASN A 79 -7.22 25.05 -15.98
CA ASN A 79 -6.73 25.13 -17.36
C ASN A 79 -5.28 25.65 -17.42
N GLU A 80 -4.94 26.61 -16.56
CA GLU A 80 -3.57 27.15 -16.46
C GLU A 80 -2.62 26.13 -15.85
N ILE A 81 -3.09 25.39 -14.84
CA ILE A 81 -2.34 24.29 -14.23
C ILE A 81 -2.11 23.20 -15.28
N GLN A 82 -3.14 22.84 -16.05
CA GLN A 82 -3.03 21.81 -17.09
C GLN A 82 -2.02 22.18 -18.18
N ALA A 83 -1.90 23.46 -18.53
CA ALA A 83 -0.91 23.93 -19.48
C ALA A 83 0.53 23.81 -18.95
N LYS A 84 0.74 23.96 -17.64
CA LYS A 84 2.06 23.87 -16.99
C LYS A 84 2.42 22.43 -16.62
N ASP A 85 1.49 21.72 -15.99
CA ASP A 85 1.63 20.35 -15.50
C ASP A 85 0.32 19.56 -15.72
N PRO A 86 0.22 18.81 -16.82
CA PRO A 86 -0.98 18.03 -17.13
C PRO A 86 -1.18 16.83 -16.18
N GLN A 87 -0.10 16.30 -15.59
CA GLN A 87 -0.20 15.16 -14.68
C GLN A 87 -0.76 15.60 -13.33
N PHE A 88 -0.29 16.72 -12.81
CA PHE A 88 -0.84 17.30 -11.60
C PHE A 88 -2.30 17.73 -11.80
N ALA A 89 -2.64 18.33 -12.94
CA ALA A 89 -4.04 18.65 -13.27
C ALA A 89 -4.95 17.41 -13.30
N LEU A 90 -4.47 16.28 -13.82
CA LEU A 90 -5.19 15.00 -13.77
C LEU A 90 -5.44 14.56 -12.32
N LEU A 91 -4.44 14.63 -11.44
CA LEU A 91 -4.59 14.26 -10.03
C LEU A 91 -5.61 15.15 -9.29
N ILE A 92 -5.62 16.46 -9.59
CA ILE A 92 -6.64 17.38 -9.07
C ILE A 92 -8.05 16.96 -9.52
N ASP A 93 -8.22 16.66 -10.82
CA ASP A 93 -9.51 16.23 -11.36
C ASP A 93 -9.97 14.90 -10.74
N LEU A 94 -9.05 13.93 -10.60
CA LEU A 94 -9.30 12.65 -9.94
C LEU A 94 -9.69 12.84 -8.46
N ALA A 95 -9.00 13.71 -7.72
CA ALA A 95 -9.31 14.01 -6.33
C ALA A 95 -10.71 14.64 -6.19
N LYS A 96 -11.05 15.60 -7.06
CA LYS A 96 -12.38 16.24 -7.08
C LYS A 96 -13.49 15.23 -7.37
N ARG A 97 -13.33 14.40 -8.41
CA ARG A 97 -14.31 13.37 -8.79
C ARG A 97 -14.47 12.30 -7.72
N ALA A 98 -13.36 11.85 -7.12
CA ALA A 98 -13.40 10.88 -6.03
C ALA A 98 -14.15 11.42 -4.81
N PHE A 99 -13.91 12.68 -4.45
CA PHE A 99 -14.60 13.32 -3.34
C PHE A 99 -16.11 13.48 -3.62
N GLN A 100 -16.47 13.90 -4.83
CA GLN A 100 -17.88 13.97 -5.24
C GLN A 100 -18.57 12.61 -5.19
N GLU A 101 -17.89 11.54 -5.60
CA GLU A 101 -18.43 10.19 -5.53
C GLU A 101 -18.62 9.75 -4.06
N ILE A 102 -17.66 10.03 -3.17
CA ILE A 102 -17.82 9.80 -1.72
C ILE A 102 -19.07 10.51 -1.18
N GLN A 103 -19.26 11.78 -1.55
CA GLN A 103 -20.41 12.57 -1.12
C GLN A 103 -21.73 12.05 -1.68
N ARG A 104 -21.74 11.58 -2.93
CA ARG A 104 -22.91 10.96 -3.56
C ARG A 104 -23.41 9.74 -2.79
N HIS A 105 -22.50 8.98 -2.19
CA HIS A 105 -22.85 7.81 -1.35
C HIS A 105 -23.15 8.17 0.11
N GLY A 106 -23.30 9.46 0.44
CA GLY A 106 -23.74 9.93 1.75
C GLY A 106 -22.63 10.11 2.79
N TYR A 107 -21.36 10.00 2.38
CA TYR A 107 -20.21 10.24 3.23
C TYR A 107 -19.73 11.70 3.12
N ALA A 108 -19.08 12.23 4.16
CA ALA A 108 -18.52 13.60 4.14
C ALA A 108 -19.51 14.70 3.71
N GLN A 109 -20.79 14.59 4.09
CA GLN A 109 -21.80 15.62 3.83
C GLN A 109 -21.52 16.87 4.66
N GLY A 110 -21.61 18.06 4.07
CA GLY A 110 -21.26 19.33 4.73
C GLY A 110 -19.75 19.56 4.91
N TYR A 111 -18.92 18.79 4.20
CA TYR A 111 -17.47 19.00 4.12
C TYR A 111 -17.08 19.37 2.69
N ALA A 112 -16.05 20.20 2.54
CA ALA A 112 -15.41 20.53 1.27
C ALA A 112 -14.02 19.91 1.19
N LEU A 113 -13.59 19.58 -0.03
CA LEU A 113 -12.22 19.13 -0.29
C LEU A 113 -11.25 20.28 -0.03
N ALA A 114 -10.39 20.12 0.98
CA ALA A 114 -9.40 21.11 1.37
C ALA A 114 -8.02 20.82 0.76
N GLY A 115 -7.73 19.58 0.40
CA GLY A 115 -6.49 19.20 -0.26
C GLY A 115 -6.39 17.71 -0.51
N PHE A 116 -5.33 17.29 -1.19
CA PHE A 116 -5.03 15.88 -1.41
C PHE A 116 -3.53 15.65 -1.36
N SER A 117 -3.13 14.40 -1.12
CA SER A 117 -1.74 13.94 -1.17
C SER A 117 -1.70 12.63 -1.93
N GLU A 118 -0.78 12.52 -2.87
CA GLU A 118 -0.49 11.29 -3.59
C GLU A 118 0.32 10.34 -2.69
N GLN A 119 -0.13 9.10 -2.54
CA GLN A 119 0.67 8.05 -1.89
C GLN A 119 1.36 7.15 -2.90
N GLU A 120 0.66 6.83 -3.98
CA GLU A 120 1.15 5.92 -5.00
C GLU A 120 0.47 6.25 -6.32
N ALA A 121 1.24 6.36 -7.40
CA ALA A 121 0.72 6.34 -8.75
C ALA A 121 1.50 5.33 -9.58
N LYS A 122 0.77 4.51 -10.33
CA LYS A 122 1.34 3.48 -11.20
C LYS A 122 0.58 3.44 -12.51
N GLN A 123 1.31 3.57 -13.61
CA GLN A 123 0.77 3.27 -14.93
C GLN A 123 1.02 1.80 -15.24
N THR A 124 -0.04 1.00 -15.29
CA THR A 124 0.05 -0.43 -15.64
C THR A 124 -0.49 -0.60 -17.05
N SER A 125 0.44 -0.78 -18.00
CA SER A 125 0.16 -0.83 -19.44
C SER A 125 -0.64 0.39 -19.94
N ALA A 126 -1.95 0.24 -20.10
CA ALA A 126 -2.86 1.29 -20.58
C ALA A 126 -3.73 1.88 -19.46
N ASP A 127 -3.68 1.31 -18.26
CA ASP A 127 -4.44 1.76 -17.09
C ASP A 127 -3.58 2.65 -16.20
N TYR A 128 -4.20 3.67 -15.60
CA TYR A 128 -3.58 4.50 -14.58
C TYR A 128 -4.22 4.24 -13.23
N TYR A 129 -3.39 3.81 -12.27
CA TYR A 129 -3.77 3.56 -10.90
C TYR A 129 -3.21 4.66 -10.00
N ALA A 130 -4.04 5.20 -9.10
CA ALA A 130 -3.63 6.20 -8.13
C ALA A 130 -4.24 5.94 -6.75
N GLU A 131 -3.42 6.06 -5.71
CA GLU A 131 -3.82 6.10 -4.31
C GLU A 131 -3.68 7.53 -3.79
N LEU A 132 -4.80 8.16 -3.45
CA LEU A 132 -4.83 9.53 -2.95
C LEU A 132 -5.35 9.58 -1.53
N VAL A 133 -4.75 10.43 -0.70
CA VAL A 133 -5.31 10.83 0.59
C VAL A 133 -5.99 12.18 0.42
N LEU A 134 -7.31 12.19 0.48
CA LEU A 134 -8.14 13.37 0.44
C LEU A 134 -8.28 13.94 1.85
N ARG A 135 -8.08 15.25 2.00
CA ARG A 135 -8.33 16.01 3.22
C ARG A 135 -9.57 16.86 3.02
N ALA A 136 -10.56 16.69 3.89
CA ALA A 136 -11.79 17.47 3.85
C ALA A 136 -11.93 18.31 5.12
N LYS A 137 -12.41 19.55 4.95
CA LYS A 137 -12.71 20.47 6.04
C LYS A 137 -14.20 20.74 6.08
N LYS A 138 -14.73 21.02 7.27
CA LYS A 138 -16.14 21.37 7.44
C LYS A 138 -16.42 22.65 6.65
N GLU A 139 -17.48 22.64 5.86
CA GLU A 139 -17.87 23.78 5.06
C GLU A 139 -19.01 24.54 5.75
N PRO A 140 -18.75 25.71 6.37
CA PRO A 140 -19.77 26.48 7.08
C PRO A 140 -20.82 27.05 6.14
N SER A 141 -20.46 27.29 4.87
CA SER A 141 -21.34 27.80 3.81
C SER A 141 -22.32 26.78 3.23
N SER A 142 -22.14 25.48 3.51
CA SER A 142 -22.92 24.44 2.84
C SER A 142 -24.40 24.37 3.27
N GLY A 143 -24.76 24.96 4.41
CA GLY A 143 -26.11 24.91 4.97
C GLY A 143 -26.57 23.51 5.43
N VAL A 144 -25.71 22.48 5.30
CA VAL A 144 -25.99 21.10 5.68
C VAL A 144 -25.20 20.74 6.93
N ALA A 145 -25.84 20.07 7.89
CA ALA A 145 -25.16 19.59 9.08
C ALA A 145 -24.05 18.60 8.69
N ALA A 146 -22.83 18.86 9.17
CA ALA A 146 -21.66 18.06 8.87
C ALA A 146 -21.83 16.61 9.37
N LYS A 147 -21.78 15.64 8.45
CA LYS A 147 -21.94 14.21 8.72
C LYS A 147 -20.87 13.41 8.01
N THR A 148 -20.21 12.49 8.73
CA THR A 148 -19.18 11.62 8.16
C THR A 148 -19.76 10.43 7.39
N GLY A 149 -20.94 9.94 7.78
CA GLY A 149 -21.63 8.79 7.16
C GLY A 149 -21.12 7.42 7.60
N THR A 150 -20.04 7.36 8.39
CA THR A 150 -19.35 6.11 8.78
C THR A 150 -19.58 5.70 10.23
N GLY A 151 -20.12 6.60 11.07
CA GLY A 151 -20.37 6.35 12.50
C GLY A 151 -19.11 6.12 13.34
N SER A 152 -17.92 6.27 12.75
CA SER A 152 -16.60 6.09 13.39
C SER A 152 -16.26 7.21 14.37
N ARG A 153 -16.71 8.43 14.08
CA ARG A 153 -16.62 9.58 14.98
C ARG A 153 -17.88 9.67 15.83
N LYS A 154 -17.70 9.62 17.15
CA LYS A 154 -18.69 10.22 18.05
C LYS A 154 -18.65 11.72 17.82
N VAL A 155 -19.82 12.35 17.71
CA VAL A 155 -19.95 13.81 17.66
C VAL A 155 -19.53 14.35 19.03
N GLU A 156 -18.23 14.34 19.33
CA GLU A 156 -17.69 14.90 20.55
C GLU A 156 -17.54 16.40 20.36
N LYS A 157 -18.45 17.12 21.01
CA LYS A 157 -18.47 18.56 21.29
C LYS A 157 -18.36 19.48 20.07
N GLU A 158 -19.45 20.18 19.84
CA GLU A 158 -19.56 21.39 19.02
C GLU A 158 -18.35 22.32 19.22
N GLY A 159 -17.35 22.26 18.34
CA GLY A 159 -16.26 23.25 18.36
C GLY A 159 -14.97 22.83 17.68
N GLU A 160 -14.57 21.57 17.73
CA GLU A 160 -13.28 21.18 17.12
C GLU A 160 -13.42 20.89 15.63
N GLU A 161 -12.80 21.75 14.82
CA GLU A 161 -12.67 21.64 13.37
C GLU A 161 -11.72 20.50 12.98
N THR A 162 -12.03 19.26 13.37
CA THR A 162 -11.15 18.13 13.02
C THR A 162 -11.29 17.80 11.53
N PRO A 163 -10.24 18.00 10.71
CA PRO A 163 -10.30 17.66 9.30
C PRO A 163 -10.51 16.16 9.13
N LEU A 164 -11.29 15.78 8.12
CA LEU A 164 -11.48 14.39 7.72
C LEU A 164 -10.37 14.00 6.75
N SER A 165 -9.88 12.77 6.87
CA SER A 165 -8.89 12.20 5.96
C SER A 165 -9.47 10.93 5.36
N TYR A 166 -9.49 10.83 4.04
CA TYR A 166 -9.96 9.66 3.31
C TYR A 166 -8.84 9.14 2.41
N GLU A 167 -8.64 7.84 2.40
CA GLU A 167 -7.78 7.17 1.42
C GLU A 167 -8.65 6.61 0.31
N VAL A 168 -8.37 6.97 -0.93
CA VAL A 168 -9.10 6.50 -2.11
C VAL A 168 -8.16 5.81 -3.08
N GLN A 169 -8.60 4.64 -3.55
CA GLN A 169 -7.96 3.90 -4.62
C GLN A 169 -8.73 4.11 -5.90
N LEU A 170 -8.07 4.72 -6.87
CA LEU A 170 -8.67 5.16 -8.12
C LEU A 170 -8.07 4.40 -9.30
N LEU A 171 -8.91 4.12 -10.28
CA LEU A 171 -8.52 3.51 -11.52
C LEU A 171 -9.06 4.33 -12.69
N LEU A 172 -8.18 4.64 -13.63
CA LEU A 172 -8.50 5.22 -14.91
C LEU A 172 -8.18 4.20 -16.02
N ASP A 173 -9.20 3.80 -16.76
CA ASP A 173 -9.08 2.90 -17.92
C ASP A 173 -8.41 3.61 -19.11
N ALA A 174 -7.94 2.85 -20.11
CA ALA A 174 -7.41 3.35 -21.37
C ALA A 174 -8.38 4.30 -22.10
N LYS A 175 -9.69 4.10 -21.90
CA LYS A 175 -10.78 4.96 -22.40
C LYS A 175 -11.04 6.19 -21.51
N LYS A 176 -10.14 6.51 -20.57
CA LYS A 176 -10.27 7.57 -19.56
C LYS A 176 -11.54 7.45 -18.69
N ARG A 177 -12.04 6.21 -18.51
CA ARG A 177 -13.20 5.95 -17.65
C ARG A 177 -12.73 5.89 -16.20
N PHE A 178 -13.31 6.75 -15.37
CA PHE A 178 -13.03 6.87 -13.95
C PHE A 178 -13.75 5.79 -13.15
N SER A 179 -13.07 5.19 -12.18
CA SER A 179 -13.68 4.25 -11.23
C SER A 179 -13.01 4.34 -9.86
N VAL A 180 -13.82 4.42 -8.80
CA VAL A 180 -13.35 4.31 -7.42
C VAL A 180 -13.36 2.82 -7.07
N VAL A 181 -12.18 2.25 -6.84
CA VAL A 181 -12.02 0.82 -6.50
C VAL A 181 -12.37 0.60 -5.03
N ALA A 182 -11.86 1.48 -4.17
CA ALA A 182 -12.12 1.44 -2.75
C ALA A 182 -11.85 2.80 -2.13
N ALA A 183 -12.51 3.05 -1.00
CA ALA A 183 -12.25 4.22 -0.17
C ALA A 183 -12.29 3.83 1.31
N TRP A 184 -11.46 4.47 2.11
CA TRP A 184 -11.39 4.29 3.54
C TRP A 184 -11.36 5.64 4.25
N GLU A 185 -12.01 5.71 5.40
CA GLU A 185 -11.76 6.77 6.37
C GLU A 185 -10.48 6.45 7.15
N LEU A 186 -9.61 7.46 7.30
CA LEU A 186 -8.34 7.34 8.00
C LEU A 186 -8.42 7.86 9.44
N SER A 187 -7.50 7.38 10.28
CA SER A 187 -7.38 7.82 11.67
C SER A 187 -7.04 9.31 11.77
N GLU A 188 -7.64 9.95 12.77
CA GLU A 188 -7.32 11.34 13.12
C GLU A 188 -5.90 11.48 13.64
N LYS A 189 -5.50 10.52 14.49
CA LYS A 189 -4.17 10.45 15.07
C LYS A 189 -3.14 10.42 13.96
N GLU A 190 -2.25 11.41 14.00
CA GLU A 190 -1.11 11.42 13.11
C GLU A 190 -0.20 10.24 13.44
N PRO A 191 0.24 9.49 12.43
CA PRO A 191 1.14 8.37 12.63
C PRO A 191 2.52 8.90 13.01
N PRO A 192 3.34 8.10 13.72
CA PRO A 192 4.74 8.45 13.94
C PRO A 192 5.46 8.65 12.60
N ARG A 193 6.51 9.49 12.61
CA ARG A 193 7.20 9.98 11.40
C ARG A 193 7.55 8.82 10.44
N GLY A 194 7.07 8.91 9.20
CA GLY A 194 7.30 7.91 8.15
C GLY A 194 6.27 6.78 8.04
N GLN A 195 5.26 6.71 8.91
CA GLN A 195 4.20 5.70 8.82
C GLN A 195 2.93 6.24 8.16
N LYS A 196 2.15 5.37 7.50
CA LYS A 196 0.85 5.70 6.91
C LYS A 196 -0.21 5.84 8.01
N LYS A 197 -1.20 6.73 7.81
CA LYS A 197 -2.38 6.81 8.68
C LYS A 197 -3.13 5.48 8.69
N LYS A 198 -3.68 5.09 9.84
CA LYS A 198 -4.38 3.81 9.98
C LYS A 198 -5.76 3.90 9.32
N ARG A 199 -6.10 2.94 8.46
CA ARG A 199 -7.46 2.79 7.90
C ARG A 199 -8.44 2.40 9.02
N MET A 200 -9.48 3.19 9.22
CA MET A 200 -10.50 2.96 10.26
C MET A 200 -11.72 2.23 9.70
N MET A 201 -12.39 2.80 8.71
CA MET A 201 -13.63 2.28 8.15
C MET A 201 -13.55 2.23 6.63
N ARG A 202 -13.93 1.10 6.02
CA ARG A 202 -14.08 1.03 4.56
C ARG A 202 -15.42 1.63 4.17
N LEU A 203 -15.42 2.55 3.22
CA LEU A 203 -16.64 3.13 2.68
C LEU A 203 -17.30 2.13 1.72
N SER A 204 -18.61 1.95 1.83
CA SER A 204 -19.38 1.12 0.90
C SER A 204 -19.79 1.97 -0.31
N ILE A 205 -18.84 2.12 -1.24
CA ILE A 205 -19.08 2.77 -2.54
C ILE A 205 -19.47 1.69 -3.53
N GLN A 206 -20.57 1.90 -4.26
CA GLN A 206 -20.98 0.96 -5.30
C GLN A 206 -19.95 0.96 -6.43
N PRO A 207 -19.53 -0.22 -6.93
CA PRO A 207 -18.58 -0.28 -8.02
C PRO A 207 -19.15 0.38 -9.27
N THR A 208 -18.35 1.21 -9.93
CA THR A 208 -18.75 1.84 -11.19
C THR A 208 -18.94 0.79 -12.28
N ALA A 209 -19.89 0.99 -13.20
CA ALA A 209 -20.15 0.06 -14.31
C ALA A 209 -18.88 -0.30 -15.10
N ALA A 210 -17.97 0.65 -15.29
CA ALA A 210 -16.69 0.41 -15.95
C ALA A 210 -15.80 -0.62 -15.21
N LEU A 211 -15.84 -0.64 -13.88
CA LEU A 211 -15.13 -1.60 -13.05
C LEU A 211 -15.77 -3.00 -13.15
N MET A 212 -17.11 -3.05 -13.13
CA MET A 212 -17.86 -4.31 -13.30
C MET A 212 -17.63 -4.96 -14.67
N GLU A 213 -17.68 -4.18 -15.76
CA GLU A 213 -17.39 -4.66 -17.11
C GLU A 213 -15.96 -5.21 -17.23
N ARG A 214 -15.02 -4.59 -16.51
CA ARG A 214 -13.63 -5.05 -16.48
C ARG A 214 -13.49 -6.37 -15.74
N GLU A 215 -14.07 -6.50 -14.55
CA GLU A 215 -14.04 -7.75 -13.79
C GLU A 215 -14.67 -8.89 -14.59
N ALA A 216 -15.81 -8.63 -15.25
CA ALA A 216 -16.45 -9.59 -16.15
C ALA A 216 -15.52 -10.03 -17.29
N LYS A 217 -14.80 -9.10 -17.95
CA LYS A 217 -13.82 -9.44 -19.00
C LYS A 217 -12.61 -10.18 -18.45
N ARG A 218 -12.14 -9.84 -17.25
CA ARG A 218 -10.99 -10.50 -16.61
C ARG A 218 -11.32 -11.94 -16.23
N ASP A 219 -12.55 -12.19 -15.77
CA ASP A 219 -13.00 -13.54 -15.42
C ASP A 219 -13.25 -14.39 -16.67
N GLN A 220 -13.74 -13.79 -17.77
CA GLN A 220 -13.82 -14.47 -19.07
C GLN A 220 -12.43 -14.82 -19.64
N GLY A 221 -11.39 -14.06 -19.27
CA GLY A 221 -10.01 -14.25 -19.72
C GLY A 221 -9.18 -15.29 -18.96
N LYS A 222 -9.77 -16.12 -18.07
CA LYS A 222 -9.06 -17.20 -17.34
C LYS A 222 -9.26 -18.63 -17.92
N PRO A 223 -9.10 -18.92 -19.23
CA PRO A 223 -9.38 -20.27 -19.74
C PRO A 223 -8.21 -21.25 -19.62
N ALA A 224 -6.96 -20.80 -19.40
CA ALA A 224 -5.82 -21.70 -19.58
C ALA A 224 -5.67 -22.73 -18.43
N VAL A 225 -5.59 -22.27 -17.18
CA VAL A 225 -5.19 -23.15 -16.05
C VAL A 225 -6.25 -24.21 -15.74
N ALA A 226 -7.54 -23.84 -15.78
CA ALA A 226 -8.64 -24.78 -15.55
C ALA A 226 -8.71 -25.87 -16.64
N MET A 227 -8.42 -25.51 -17.89
CA MET A 227 -8.42 -26.46 -19.01
C MET A 227 -7.23 -27.42 -18.93
N TRP A 228 -6.04 -26.95 -18.53
CA TRP A 228 -4.87 -27.81 -18.31
C TRP A 228 -5.06 -28.78 -17.14
N LEU A 229 -5.72 -28.34 -16.04
CA LEU A 229 -6.03 -29.22 -14.91
C LEU A 229 -7.06 -30.30 -15.28
N LEU A 230 -8.09 -29.96 -16.06
CA LEU A 230 -9.07 -30.93 -16.57
C LEU A 230 -8.44 -31.94 -17.54
N ALA A 231 -7.61 -31.46 -18.48
CA ALA A 231 -6.91 -32.32 -19.43
C ALA A 231 -5.93 -33.27 -18.72
N GLY A 232 -5.17 -32.77 -17.73
CA GLY A 232 -4.27 -33.58 -16.91
C GLY A 232 -5.02 -34.63 -16.07
N GLY A 233 -6.15 -34.26 -15.47
CA GLY A 233 -7.00 -35.18 -14.72
C GLY A 233 -7.56 -36.31 -15.58
N MET A 234 -8.06 -36.00 -16.78
CA MET A 234 -8.54 -37.02 -17.74
C MET A 234 -7.43 -37.96 -18.21
N ALA A 235 -6.22 -37.45 -18.46
CA ALA A 235 -5.09 -38.27 -18.87
C ALA A 235 -4.68 -39.29 -17.78
N MET A 236 -4.71 -38.91 -16.50
CA MET A 236 -4.44 -39.85 -15.40
C MET A 236 -5.49 -40.95 -15.29
N VAL A 237 -6.78 -40.61 -15.46
CA VAL A 237 -7.87 -41.60 -15.43
C VAL A 237 -7.70 -42.60 -16.58
N ALA A 238 -7.42 -42.12 -17.79
CA ALA A 238 -7.19 -42.98 -18.95
C ALA A 238 -5.96 -43.91 -18.75
N ALA A 239 -4.86 -43.38 -18.21
CA ALA A 239 -3.67 -44.17 -17.89
C ALA A 239 -3.96 -45.25 -16.83
N GLY A 240 -4.72 -44.91 -15.77
CA GLY A 240 -5.14 -45.87 -14.75
C GLY A 240 -6.00 -47.00 -15.30
N VAL A 241 -6.96 -46.67 -16.19
CA VAL A 241 -7.80 -47.66 -16.86
C VAL A 241 -6.97 -48.57 -17.79
N LEU A 242 -6.00 -48.00 -18.52
CA LEU A 242 -5.13 -48.76 -19.41
C LEU A 242 -4.24 -49.76 -18.66
N VAL A 243 -3.67 -49.33 -17.53
CA VAL A 243 -2.88 -50.21 -16.64
C VAL A 243 -3.75 -51.34 -16.10
N MET A 244 -4.97 -51.05 -15.64
CA MET A 244 -5.90 -52.09 -15.17
C MET A 244 -6.29 -53.09 -16.27
N TYR A 245 -6.46 -52.63 -17.51
CA TYR A 245 -6.79 -53.52 -18.63
C TYR A 245 -5.61 -54.41 -19.03
N ASN A 246 -4.38 -53.89 -19.01
CA ASN A 246 -3.18 -54.65 -19.36
C ASN A 246 -2.65 -55.57 -18.24
N THR A 247 -3.05 -55.34 -16.99
CA THR A 247 -2.62 -56.15 -15.82
C THR A 247 -3.68 -57.16 -15.37
N ARG A 248 -4.73 -57.39 -16.16
CA ARG A 248 -5.67 -58.49 -15.90
C ARG A 248 -4.90 -59.82 -15.94
N ASN A 249 -4.69 -60.40 -14.76
CA ASN A 249 -4.16 -61.76 -14.60
C ASN A 249 -4.93 -62.73 -15.51
N PRO A 250 -4.25 -63.66 -16.20
CA PRO A 250 -4.92 -64.65 -17.02
C PRO A 250 -5.91 -65.43 -16.16
N SER A 251 -7.12 -65.66 -16.70
CA SER A 251 -8.19 -66.39 -16.04
C SER A 251 -7.65 -67.69 -15.41
N PRO A 252 -7.95 -68.00 -14.14
CA PRO A 252 -7.42 -69.20 -13.49
C PRO A 252 -7.86 -70.42 -14.29
N THR A 253 -6.88 -71.14 -14.85
CA THR A 253 -7.12 -72.37 -15.60
C THR A 253 -7.83 -73.38 -14.69
N PRO A 254 -8.92 -74.02 -15.15
CA PRO A 254 -9.68 -74.95 -14.32
C PRO A 254 -8.78 -76.12 -13.87
N LYS A 255 -8.78 -76.40 -12.55
CA LYS A 255 -8.04 -77.53 -11.96
C LYS A 255 -8.47 -78.85 -12.63
N PRO A 256 -7.53 -79.73 -13.02
CA PRO A 256 -7.88 -81.01 -13.61
C PRO A 256 -8.62 -81.88 -12.60
N ARG A 257 -9.77 -82.40 -13.02
CA ARG A 257 -10.61 -83.33 -12.25
C ARG A 257 -9.87 -84.67 -12.14
N ARG A 258 -9.28 -84.99 -10.98
CA ARG A 258 -8.77 -86.34 -10.72
C ARG A 258 -9.94 -87.33 -10.70
N ARG A 259 -9.92 -88.34 -11.59
CA ARG A 259 -10.79 -89.50 -11.50
C ARG A 259 -10.28 -90.40 -10.38
N SER A 260 -11.19 -90.85 -9.52
CA SER A 260 -10.93 -91.76 -8.39
C SER A 260 -10.74 -93.22 -8.80
N SER A 261 -10.41 -93.50 -10.07
CA SER A 261 -10.27 -94.86 -10.61
C SER A 261 -8.86 -95.45 -10.50
N ASP A 262 -7.83 -94.65 -10.23
CA ASP A 262 -6.44 -95.13 -10.24
C ASP A 262 -5.95 -95.57 -8.84
N VAL A 263 -6.88 -95.97 -7.96
CA VAL A 263 -6.58 -96.37 -6.56
C VAL A 263 -6.60 -97.89 -6.38
N TRP A 264 -6.87 -98.69 -7.42
CA TRP A 264 -6.97 -100.14 -7.26
C TRP A 264 -6.30 -100.90 -8.40
N GLU A 265 -4.99 -101.12 -8.30
CA GLU A 265 -4.43 -102.43 -8.63
C GLU A 265 -3.44 -102.84 -7.53
N LEU A 266 -3.88 -103.82 -6.74
CA LEU A 266 -3.10 -104.51 -5.72
C LEU A 266 -2.18 -105.55 -6.39
N LYS A 267 -0.97 -105.67 -5.84
CA LYS A 267 -0.29 -106.92 -5.45
C LYS A 267 -0.68 -108.20 -6.22
N ASN A 268 0.30 -108.79 -6.92
CA ASN A 268 0.88 -110.12 -6.62
C ASN A 268 1.85 -110.55 -7.74
N ASP A 269 3.16 -110.49 -7.47
CA ASP A 269 4.08 -111.64 -7.33
C ASP A 269 5.51 -111.14 -7.09
#